data_AF-A0A2K6V3T4-F1
#
_entry.id   AF-A0A2K6V3T4-F1
#
_cell.length_a   1.000
_cell.length_b   1.000
_cell.length_c   1.000
_cell.angle_alpha   90.00
_cell.angle_beta   90.00
_cell.angle_gamma   90.00
#
_symmetry.space_group_name_H-M   'P 1'
#
loop_
_entity.id
_entity.type
_entity.pdbx_description
1 polymer ?
#
loop_
_entity_poly.entity_id
_entity_poly.type
_entity_poly.pdbx_seq_one_letter_code
_entity_poly.pdbx_strand_id
1 'polypeptide(L)'
;IPDYNVEFFRQFILVMNGVTECYECHPKPTQRTFPGCTIRNTPSEPIHCIVWAKYLFKARASNEDGDIKRISTKEWAKSTGYDPVKLFTKNEPQLGLKDQQVLDVKSYARLFSKSIETLRVHLAEKGDGAELIWDKDDPSAMDFVTSAANLRMHIFSMNMKSRFDIKSMAGNIIPAIATTNAVIAGLIVLEGLKILSGKIDQCRTIFLNKQPNPRKKLLVPCALDPPNPNCYVCASKPEVTVRLNVHKVTVLTLQDKIVKEKFAMVAPDVQIEDGKGTILISSEEGETE
;
A
#
# COMPACT_ATOMS: atom_id res chain seq x y z
N ILE A 1 8.27 10.44 14.41
CA ILE A 1 7.11 9.77 15.05
C ILE A 1 6.14 9.47 13.93
N PRO A 2 5.79 8.21 13.64
CA PRO A 2 4.77 7.91 12.62
C PRO A 2 3.45 8.52 13.11
N ASP A 3 2.74 9.23 12.24
CA ASP A 3 1.44 9.81 12.57
C ASP A 3 0.42 8.69 12.82
N TYR A 4 0.31 8.22 14.07
CA TYR A 4 -0.77 7.34 14.54
C TYR A 4 -2.15 8.05 14.58
N ASN A 5 -2.27 9.25 13.99
CA ASN A 5 -3.50 10.04 13.95
C ASN A 5 -4.43 9.70 12.77
N VAL A 6 -3.99 8.87 11.81
CA VAL A 6 -4.80 8.52 10.63
C VAL A 6 -6.00 7.64 10.96
N GLU A 7 -5.99 6.95 12.12
CA GLU A 7 -7.08 6.02 12.50
C GLU A 7 -8.45 6.72 12.65
N PHE A 8 -8.41 7.97 13.10
CA PHE A 8 -9.59 8.79 13.39
C PHE A 8 -9.80 9.93 12.40
N PHE A 9 -8.76 10.30 11.66
CA PHE A 9 -8.85 11.36 10.66
C PHE A 9 -9.33 10.78 9.33
N ARG A 10 -10.60 11.03 9.00
CA ARG A 10 -11.16 10.68 7.70
C ARG A 10 -11.88 11.87 7.10
N GLN A 11 -11.85 11.91 5.78
CA GLN A 11 -12.61 12.84 4.97
C GLN A 11 -13.19 12.07 3.79
N PHE A 12 -14.24 12.62 3.20
CA PHE A 12 -14.62 12.33 1.83
C PHE A 12 -14.57 13.66 1.08
N ILE A 13 -14.28 13.59 -0.21
CA ILE A 13 -14.34 14.75 -1.11
C ILE A 13 -15.46 14.52 -2.12
N LEU A 14 -16.06 15.60 -2.59
CA LEU A 14 -17.04 15.56 -3.67
C LEU A 14 -16.35 16.04 -4.93
N VAL A 15 -16.40 15.22 -5.98
CA VAL A 15 -15.77 15.51 -7.28
C VAL A 15 -16.86 15.65 -8.33
N MET A 16 -17.02 16.86 -8.87
CA MET A 16 -18.00 17.20 -9.90
C MET A 16 -17.29 17.95 -11.02
N ASN A 17 -17.31 17.39 -12.23
CA ASN A 17 -16.58 17.93 -13.37
C ASN A 17 -16.98 19.39 -13.66
N GLY A 18 -15.99 20.27 -13.78
CA GLY A 18 -16.18 21.70 -14.02
C GLY A 18 -16.70 22.52 -12.83
N VAL A 19 -17.07 21.88 -11.71
CA VAL A 19 -17.62 22.54 -10.52
C VAL A 19 -16.64 22.52 -9.36
N THR A 20 -15.99 21.38 -9.11
CA THR A 20 -15.04 21.21 -8.01
C THR A 20 -13.71 20.69 -8.51
N GLU A 21 -12.69 20.79 -7.67
CA GLU A 21 -11.44 20.09 -7.88
C GLU A 21 -11.64 18.57 -8.08
N CYS A 22 -10.83 18.01 -8.99
CA CYS A 22 -10.74 16.57 -9.17
C CYS A 22 -9.77 15.97 -8.14
N TYR A 23 -9.77 14.64 -8.05
CA TYR A 23 -8.93 13.92 -7.09
C TYR A 23 -7.42 14.19 -7.25
N GLU A 24 -6.95 14.59 -8.42
CA GLU A 24 -5.53 14.87 -8.71
C GLU A 24 -5.18 16.38 -8.78
N CYS A 25 -6.09 17.27 -8.39
CA CYS A 25 -5.81 18.72 -8.35
C CYS A 25 -4.70 19.08 -7.37
N HIS A 26 -4.54 18.30 -6.30
CA HIS A 26 -3.50 18.48 -5.30
C HIS A 26 -2.63 17.22 -5.18
N PRO A 27 -1.29 17.37 -5.15
CA PRO A 27 -0.39 16.24 -5.05
C PRO A 27 -0.58 15.53 -3.70
N LYS A 28 -0.83 14.23 -3.76
CA LYS A 28 -0.92 13.39 -2.57
C LYS A 28 0.47 12.98 -2.09
N PRO A 29 0.65 12.68 -0.79
CA PRO A 29 1.89 12.13 -0.29
C PRO A 29 2.21 10.82 -1.04
N THR A 30 3.31 10.81 -1.78
CA THR A 30 3.80 9.59 -2.42
C THR A 30 4.41 8.67 -1.36
N GLN A 31 4.34 7.36 -1.59
CA GLN A 31 5.04 6.40 -0.72
C GLN A 31 6.53 6.74 -0.64
N ARG A 32 7.12 6.56 0.54
CA ARG A 32 8.54 6.87 0.77
C ARG A 32 9.42 5.93 -0.06
N THR A 33 10.26 6.52 -0.91
CA THR A 33 11.28 5.79 -1.66
C THR A 33 12.65 5.97 -0.99
N PHE A 34 13.44 4.91 -0.95
CA PHE A 34 14.76 4.90 -0.30
C PHE A 34 15.85 4.71 -1.36
N PRO A 35 16.99 5.41 -1.26
CA PRO A 35 18.09 5.22 -2.19
C PRO A 35 18.60 3.77 -2.19
N GLY A 36 18.82 3.20 -3.38
CA GLY A 36 19.27 1.81 -3.50
C GLY A 36 20.61 1.51 -2.83
N CYS A 37 21.51 2.51 -2.74
CA CYS A 37 22.77 2.40 -1.99
C CYS A 37 22.54 2.22 -0.49
N THR A 38 21.61 2.98 0.10
CA THR A 38 21.21 2.85 1.51
C THR A 38 20.61 1.48 1.79
N ILE A 39 19.74 0.99 0.90
CA ILE A 39 19.11 -0.33 1.06
C ILE A 39 20.15 -1.46 0.93
N ARG A 40 21.09 -1.36 -0.01
CA ARG A 40 22.06 -2.44 -0.28
C ARG A 40 23.26 -2.46 0.67
N ASN A 41 23.85 -1.30 0.97
CA ASN A 41 25.16 -1.23 1.60
C ASN A 41 25.11 -0.69 3.04
N THR A 42 24.34 0.37 3.29
CA THR A 42 24.40 1.14 4.53
C THR A 42 23.01 1.42 5.14
N PRO A 43 22.27 0.38 5.55
CA PRO A 43 20.98 0.57 6.20
C PRO A 43 21.17 1.16 7.61
N SER A 44 20.56 2.32 7.85
CA SER A 44 20.60 3.02 9.15
C SER A 44 19.31 2.94 9.98
N GLU A 45 18.23 2.41 9.40
CA GLU A 45 16.91 2.35 10.03
C GLU A 45 16.27 0.97 9.79
N PRO A 46 15.43 0.47 10.71
CA PRO A 46 14.74 -0.80 10.55
C PRO A 46 13.94 -0.92 9.24
N ILE A 47 13.35 0.18 8.75
CA ILE A 47 12.59 0.18 7.49
C ILE A 47 13.47 -0.20 6.29
N HIS A 48 14.75 0.18 6.29
CA HIS A 48 15.68 -0.18 5.22
C HIS A 48 15.90 -1.70 5.14
N CYS A 49 15.97 -2.37 6.28
CA CYS A 49 16.09 -3.83 6.36
C CYS A 49 14.81 -4.54 5.89
N ILE A 50 13.63 -3.97 6.18
CA ILE A 50 12.34 -4.51 5.73
C ILE A 50 12.18 -4.35 4.22
N VAL A 51 12.51 -3.18 3.66
CA VAL A 51 12.51 -2.96 2.21
C VAL A 51 13.49 -3.91 1.52
N TRP A 52 14.69 -4.11 2.08
CA TRP A 52 15.63 -5.09 1.58
C TRP A 52 15.07 -6.52 1.59
N ALA A 53 14.40 -6.93 2.67
CA ALA A 53 13.81 -8.27 2.76
C ALA A 53 12.68 -8.47 1.73
N LYS A 54 11.87 -7.44 1.46
CA LYS A 54 10.87 -7.47 0.38
C LYS A 54 11.52 -7.59 -1.01
N TYR A 55 12.63 -6.88 -1.24
CA TYR A 55 13.40 -7.03 -2.48
C TYR A 55 14.02 -8.43 -2.61
N LEU A 56 14.49 -9.01 -1.52
CA LEU A 56 15.01 -10.38 -1.51
C LEU A 56 13.91 -11.40 -1.85
N PHE A 57 12.68 -11.17 -1.37
CA PHE A 57 11.52 -12.00 -1.73
C PHE A 57 11.19 -11.89 -3.23
N LYS A 58 11.09 -10.66 -3.76
CA LYS A 58 10.78 -10.40 -5.17
C LYS A 58 11.88 -10.88 -6.12
N ALA A 59 13.15 -10.81 -5.74
CA ALA A 59 14.26 -11.31 -6.57
C ALA A 59 14.19 -12.84 -6.81
N ARG A 60 13.33 -13.55 -6.08
CA ARG A 60 13.05 -14.97 -6.27
C ARG A 60 11.66 -15.24 -6.85
N ALA A 61 10.93 -14.18 -7.21
CA ALA A 61 9.53 -14.30 -7.56
C ALA A 61 8.90 -13.05 -8.27
N SER A 62 8.45 -13.19 -9.51
CA SER A 62 7.76 -12.20 -10.36
C SER A 62 6.38 -12.65 -10.96
N ASN A 63 5.29 -11.97 -10.56
CA ASN A 63 3.96 -11.84 -11.23
C ASN A 63 3.11 -13.15 -11.42
N GLU A 64 1.79 -13.29 -11.21
CA GLU A 64 0.58 -12.46 -11.05
C GLU A 64 -0.29 -12.90 -9.82
N ASP A 65 -1.35 -12.11 -9.54
CA ASP A 65 -2.18 -12.09 -8.32
C ASP A 65 -2.97 -13.38 -8.04
N GLY A 66 -2.86 -13.87 -6.79
CA GLY A 66 -3.61 -15.01 -6.27
C GLY A 66 -4.14 -14.73 -4.86
N ASP A 67 -5.46 -14.80 -4.71
CA ASP A 67 -6.20 -14.49 -3.49
C ASP A 67 -6.18 -15.67 -2.50
N ILE A 68 -5.85 -15.46 -1.22
CA ILE A 68 -5.79 -16.51 -0.18
C ILE A 68 -7.03 -16.44 0.73
N LYS A 69 -7.74 -17.56 0.85
CA LYS A 69 -8.92 -17.70 1.73
C LYS A 69 -8.54 -17.74 3.21
N ARG A 70 -9.03 -16.77 3.97
CA ARG A 70 -8.91 -16.66 5.43
C ARG A 70 -9.88 -17.63 6.13
N ILE A 71 -9.36 -18.49 7.00
CA ILE A 71 -10.17 -19.42 7.82
C ILE A 71 -10.51 -18.75 9.15
N SER A 72 -11.78 -18.77 9.55
CA SER A 72 -12.27 -18.14 10.78
C SER A 72 -11.81 -18.89 12.03
N THR A 73 -11.70 -18.19 13.17
CA THR A 73 -11.38 -18.79 14.48
C THR A 73 -12.31 -19.96 14.85
N LYS A 74 -13.55 -19.95 14.33
CA LYS A 74 -14.55 -21.00 14.51
C LYS A 74 -14.22 -22.27 13.71
N GLU A 75 -13.71 -22.11 12.49
CA GLU A 75 -13.28 -23.23 11.63
C GLU A 75 -11.96 -23.83 12.12
N TRP A 76 -11.04 -22.99 12.63
CA TRP A 76 -9.84 -23.47 13.31
C TRP A 76 -10.19 -24.28 14.57
N ALA A 77 -11.08 -23.79 15.43
CA ALA A 77 -11.52 -24.53 16.63
C ALA A 77 -12.21 -25.87 16.30
N LYS A 78 -12.96 -25.92 15.18
CA LYS A 78 -13.51 -27.18 14.64
C LYS A 78 -12.40 -28.12 14.17
N SER A 79 -11.38 -27.63 13.46
CA SER A 79 -10.25 -28.45 12.97
C SER A 79 -9.41 -29.04 14.11
N THR A 80 -9.40 -28.40 15.28
CA THR A 80 -8.74 -28.91 16.48
C THR A 80 -9.67 -29.74 17.38
N GLY A 81 -10.89 -30.05 16.93
CA GLY A 81 -11.86 -30.83 17.70
C GLY A 81 -12.27 -30.21 19.03
N TYR A 82 -12.18 -28.88 19.17
CA TYR A 82 -12.36 -28.16 20.44
C TYR A 82 -11.48 -28.68 21.60
N ASP A 83 -10.25 -29.10 21.30
CA ASP A 83 -9.27 -29.55 22.31
C ASP A 83 -9.10 -28.50 23.43
N PRO A 84 -9.48 -28.81 24.69
CA PRO A 84 -9.45 -27.87 25.80
C PRO A 84 -8.06 -27.34 26.12
N VAL A 85 -6.99 -28.14 25.92
CA VAL A 85 -5.60 -27.75 26.23
C VAL A 85 -5.07 -26.80 25.16
N LYS A 86 -5.41 -27.02 23.89
CA LYS A 86 -5.06 -26.10 22.78
C LYS A 86 -5.88 -24.80 22.81
N LEU A 87 -7.10 -24.86 23.34
CA LEU A 87 -7.92 -23.69 23.63
C LEU A 87 -7.39 -22.91 24.85
N PHE A 88 -6.92 -23.59 25.89
CA PHE A 88 -6.37 -22.98 27.12
C PHE A 88 -4.96 -22.41 26.95
N THR A 89 -4.04 -23.07 26.23
CA THR A 89 -2.67 -22.57 25.97
C THR A 89 -2.63 -21.34 25.05
N LYS A 90 -3.79 -20.92 24.51
CA LYS A 90 -3.96 -19.59 23.91
C LYS A 90 -3.96 -18.47 24.95
N ASN A 91 -4.24 -18.78 26.22
CA ASN A 91 -4.48 -17.84 27.33
C ASN A 91 -3.47 -17.95 28.49
N GLU A 92 -2.26 -18.51 28.30
CA GLU A 92 -1.19 -18.23 29.27
C GLU A 92 -0.89 -16.72 29.27
N PRO A 93 -0.45 -16.13 30.41
CA PRO A 93 -0.08 -14.73 30.50
C PRO A 93 1.24 -14.51 29.74
N GLN A 94 1.17 -14.59 28.42
CA GLN A 94 2.18 -14.07 27.53
C GLN A 94 2.03 -12.55 27.56
N LEU A 95 3.12 -11.85 27.84
CA LEU A 95 3.17 -10.40 27.76
C LEU A 95 2.92 -9.99 26.30
N GLY A 96 1.65 -9.73 25.96
CA GLY A 96 1.21 -9.40 24.60
C GLY A 96 0.91 -10.60 23.69
N LEU A 97 0.46 -10.30 22.47
CA LEU A 97 0.23 -11.32 21.43
C LEU A 97 1.54 -12.00 21.04
N LYS A 98 1.52 -13.29 20.68
CA LYS A 98 2.72 -14.05 20.21
C LYS A 98 3.54 -13.27 19.15
N ASP A 99 2.84 -12.57 18.26
CA ASP A 99 3.45 -11.81 17.17
C ASP A 99 4.09 -10.48 17.61
N GLN A 100 3.82 -10.01 18.83
CA GLN A 100 4.40 -8.79 19.42
C GLN A 100 5.70 -9.06 20.17
N GLN A 101 6.07 -10.33 20.35
CA GLN A 101 7.34 -10.70 20.98
C GLN A 101 8.48 -10.61 19.96
N VAL A 102 9.61 -10.05 20.41
CA VAL A 102 10.86 -10.07 19.65
C VAL A 102 11.59 -11.36 19.98
N LEU A 103 11.91 -12.15 18.97
CA LEU A 103 12.62 -13.42 19.13
C LEU A 103 14.13 -13.21 19.15
N ASP A 104 14.87 -14.24 19.56
CA ASP A 104 16.33 -14.24 19.46
C ASP A 104 16.81 -14.57 18.03
N VAL A 105 18.08 -14.29 17.77
CA VAL A 105 18.70 -14.47 16.45
C VAL A 105 18.57 -15.91 15.94
N LYS A 106 18.73 -16.90 16.84
CA LYS A 106 18.63 -18.32 16.47
C LYS A 106 17.22 -18.69 16.03
N SER A 107 16.20 -18.16 16.69
CA SER A 107 14.81 -18.37 16.30
C SER A 107 14.49 -17.72 14.95
N TYR A 108 14.97 -16.51 14.69
CA TYR A 108 14.80 -15.90 13.35
C TYR A 108 15.56 -16.65 12.26
N ALA A 109 16.75 -17.18 12.52
CA ALA A 109 17.47 -18.02 11.56
C ALA A 109 16.71 -19.30 11.20
N ARG A 110 16.11 -19.96 12.21
CA ARG A 110 15.22 -21.13 12.00
C ARG A 110 13.97 -20.76 11.22
N LEU A 111 13.34 -19.63 11.55
CA LEU A 111 12.16 -19.13 10.86
C LEU A 111 12.45 -18.81 9.39
N PHE A 112 13.63 -18.26 9.09
CA PHE A 112 14.09 -18.00 7.74
C PHE A 112 14.19 -19.29 6.91
N SER A 113 14.86 -20.33 7.44
CA SER A 113 14.94 -21.63 6.77
C SER A 113 13.57 -22.23 6.50
N LYS A 114 12.72 -22.27 7.53
CA LYS A 114 11.35 -22.81 7.43
C LYS A 114 10.52 -22.06 6.39
N SER A 115 10.60 -20.73 6.36
CA SER A 115 9.85 -19.92 5.39
C SER A 115 10.27 -20.21 3.95
N ILE A 116 11.57 -20.42 3.69
CA ILE A 116 12.08 -20.79 2.35
C ILE A 116 11.59 -22.16 1.94
N GLU A 117 11.60 -23.15 2.85
CA GLU A 117 11.09 -24.50 2.56
C GLU A 117 9.61 -24.46 2.15
N THR A 118 8.78 -23.73 2.89
CA THR A 118 7.36 -23.58 2.57
C THR A 118 7.15 -22.82 1.26
N LEU A 119 7.83 -21.69 1.06
CA LEU A 119 7.71 -20.89 -0.17
C LEU A 119 8.16 -21.68 -1.41
N ARG A 120 9.18 -22.55 -1.28
CA ARG A 120 9.61 -23.44 -2.37
C ARG A 120 8.51 -24.43 -2.77
N VAL A 121 7.77 -24.98 -1.81
CA VAL A 121 6.64 -25.87 -2.10
C VAL A 121 5.54 -25.09 -2.81
N HIS A 122 5.17 -23.92 -2.31
CA HIS A 122 4.16 -23.06 -2.96
C HIS A 122 4.56 -22.68 -4.40
N LEU A 123 5.85 -22.42 -4.65
CA LEU A 123 6.37 -22.15 -5.99
C LEU A 123 6.20 -23.36 -6.90
N ALA A 124 6.54 -24.55 -6.42
CA ALA A 124 6.42 -25.80 -7.19
C ALA A 124 4.96 -26.15 -7.52
N GLU A 125 4.02 -25.83 -6.63
CA GLU A 125 2.58 -26.06 -6.84
C GLU A 125 1.98 -25.16 -7.94
N LYS A 126 2.55 -23.98 -8.18
CA LYS A 126 2.04 -23.04 -9.18
C LYS A 126 2.45 -23.39 -10.63
N GLY A 127 3.40 -24.30 -10.83
CA GLY A 127 3.85 -24.73 -12.16
C GLY A 127 5.09 -24.01 -12.68
N ASP A 128 5.55 -24.40 -13.87
CA ASP A 128 6.80 -23.92 -14.46
C ASP A 128 6.67 -22.46 -14.94
N GLY A 129 7.64 -21.62 -14.58
CA GLY A 129 7.60 -20.17 -14.83
C GLY A 129 6.65 -19.38 -13.92
N ALA A 130 5.96 -20.03 -12.98
CA ALA A 130 5.12 -19.33 -12.02
C ALA A 130 5.94 -18.74 -10.88
N GLU A 131 5.49 -17.62 -10.33
CA GLU A 131 6.23 -16.93 -9.30
C GLU A 131 5.34 -16.51 -8.10
N LEU A 132 5.97 -16.15 -7.00
CA LEU A 132 5.33 -15.79 -5.73
C LEU A 132 5.12 -14.26 -5.60
N ILE A 133 3.89 -13.84 -5.35
CA ILE A 133 3.61 -12.45 -4.97
C ILE A 133 3.69 -12.33 -3.46
N TRP A 134 4.35 -11.27 -3.00
CA TRP A 134 4.40 -10.99 -1.58
C TRP A 134 3.04 -10.53 -1.09
N ASP A 135 2.43 -11.31 -0.20
CA ASP A 135 1.26 -10.92 0.55
C ASP A 135 1.60 -10.83 2.05
N LYS A 136 1.14 -9.74 2.69
CA LYS A 136 1.25 -9.53 4.14
C LYS A 136 0.39 -10.52 4.94
N ASP A 137 -0.63 -11.09 4.30
CA ASP A 137 -1.57 -12.01 4.92
C ASP A 137 -1.21 -13.49 4.69
N ASP A 138 -0.30 -13.79 3.75
CA ASP A 138 0.39 -15.09 3.66
C ASP A 138 1.35 -15.27 4.85
N PRO A 139 1.15 -16.28 5.72
CA PRO A 139 2.04 -16.56 6.84
C PRO A 139 3.49 -16.77 6.41
N SER A 140 3.73 -17.49 5.32
CA SER A 140 5.07 -17.91 4.88
C SER A 140 5.87 -16.74 4.28
N ALA A 141 5.24 -15.91 3.44
CA ALA A 141 5.84 -14.69 2.92
C ALA A 141 6.11 -13.65 4.03
N MET A 142 5.20 -13.50 4.99
CA MET A 142 5.39 -12.60 6.13
C MET A 142 6.52 -13.08 7.06
N ASP A 143 6.62 -14.39 7.29
CA ASP A 143 7.68 -14.99 8.11
C ASP A 143 9.06 -14.85 7.45
N PHE A 144 9.13 -14.99 6.12
CA PHE A 144 10.34 -14.72 5.35
C PHE A 144 10.81 -13.27 5.52
N VAL A 145 9.92 -12.29 5.31
CA VAL A 145 10.27 -10.88 5.44
C VAL A 145 10.66 -10.54 6.88
N THR A 146 9.93 -11.07 7.86
CA THR A 146 10.21 -10.85 9.29
C THR A 146 11.59 -11.36 9.68
N SER A 147 11.89 -12.61 9.33
CA SER A 147 13.16 -13.24 9.68
C SER A 147 14.34 -12.62 8.94
N ALA A 148 14.25 -12.42 7.62
CA ALA A 148 15.30 -11.82 6.81
C ALA A 148 15.62 -10.38 7.23
N ALA A 149 14.58 -9.56 7.52
CA ALA A 149 14.77 -8.19 7.97
C ALA A 149 15.45 -8.14 9.34
N ASN A 150 15.04 -8.97 10.31
CA ASN A 150 15.63 -8.99 11.65
C ASN A 150 17.07 -9.49 11.67
N LEU A 151 17.39 -10.52 10.88
CA LEU A 151 18.77 -10.98 10.71
C LEU A 151 19.65 -9.85 10.15
N ARG A 152 19.15 -9.10 9.16
CA ARG A 152 19.86 -7.93 8.63
C ARG A 152 19.97 -6.80 9.67
N MET A 153 18.92 -6.52 10.43
CA MET A 153 19.00 -5.53 11.53
C MET A 153 20.11 -5.89 12.51
N HIS A 154 20.20 -7.16 12.91
CA HIS A 154 21.22 -7.63 13.81
C HIS A 154 22.64 -7.46 13.24
N ILE A 155 22.87 -7.79 11.96
CA ILE A 155 24.17 -7.59 11.28
C ILE A 155 24.64 -6.13 11.36
N PHE A 156 23.70 -5.18 11.21
CA PHE A 156 23.99 -3.75 11.29
C PHE A 156 23.81 -3.15 12.69
N SER A 157 23.83 -4.00 13.73
CA SER A 157 23.73 -3.58 15.15
C SER A 157 22.48 -2.74 15.47
N MET A 158 21.37 -3.02 14.80
CA MET A 158 20.05 -2.45 15.08
C MET A 158 19.21 -3.38 15.94
N ASN A 159 18.35 -2.80 16.77
CA ASN A 159 17.37 -3.57 17.54
C ASN A 159 16.37 -4.25 16.60
N MET A 160 16.25 -5.58 16.75
CA MET A 160 15.26 -6.38 16.04
C MET A 160 13.84 -5.97 16.44
N LYS A 161 12.88 -6.23 15.56
CA LYS A 161 11.47 -5.88 15.71
C LYS A 161 10.56 -7.09 15.70
N SER A 162 9.42 -6.95 16.34
CA SER A 162 8.41 -7.99 16.40
C SER A 162 7.82 -8.27 15.01
N ARG A 163 7.22 -9.45 14.83
CA ARG A 163 6.50 -9.80 13.59
C ARG A 163 5.36 -8.81 13.33
N PHE A 164 4.68 -8.38 14.38
CA PHE A 164 3.61 -7.37 14.31
C PHE A 164 4.10 -6.03 13.76
N ASP A 165 5.21 -5.50 14.29
CA ASP A 165 5.78 -4.23 13.83
C ASP A 165 6.26 -4.32 12.38
N ILE A 166 6.92 -5.42 12.03
CA ILE A 166 7.40 -5.65 10.66
C ILE A 166 6.22 -5.79 9.70
N LYS A 167 5.14 -6.49 10.07
CA LYS A 167 3.92 -6.59 9.26
C LYS A 167 3.27 -5.23 9.03
N SER A 168 3.20 -4.38 10.06
CA SER A 168 2.68 -3.03 9.95
C SER A 168 3.48 -2.18 8.96
N MET A 169 4.82 -2.19 9.06
CA MET A 169 5.70 -1.42 8.18
C MET A 169 5.79 -1.99 6.75
N ALA A 170 5.86 -3.32 6.61
CA ALA A 170 5.99 -3.98 5.32
C ALA A 170 4.71 -3.88 4.48
N GLY A 171 3.55 -3.95 5.14
CA GLY A 171 2.23 -3.89 4.54
C GLY A 171 1.63 -2.49 4.46
N ASN A 172 2.35 -1.44 4.90
CA ASN A 172 1.84 -0.07 5.01
C ASN A 172 0.47 -0.02 5.71
N ILE A 173 0.31 -0.75 6.82
CA ILE A 173 -1.00 -0.95 7.46
C ILE A 173 -1.47 0.37 8.09
N ILE A 174 -2.59 0.88 7.59
CA ILE A 174 -3.36 1.96 8.21
C ILE A 174 -4.41 1.32 9.11
N PRO A 175 -4.38 1.54 10.43
CA PRO A 175 -5.38 0.97 11.31
C PRO A 175 -6.78 1.54 11.00
N ALA A 176 -7.78 0.66 11.05
CA ALA A 176 -9.16 1.00 10.70
C ALA A 176 -10.11 0.60 11.84
N ILE A 177 -11.05 1.50 12.16
CA ILE A 177 -12.06 1.29 13.20
C ILE A 177 -13.45 1.35 12.54
N ALA A 178 -14.32 0.39 12.87
CA ALA A 178 -15.64 0.27 12.25
C ALA A 178 -16.51 1.53 12.42
N THR A 179 -16.41 2.20 13.57
CA THR A 179 -17.17 3.43 13.87
C THR A 179 -16.80 4.58 12.94
N THR A 180 -15.51 4.78 12.66
CA THR A 180 -15.05 5.82 11.73
C THR A 180 -15.63 5.60 10.33
N ASN A 181 -15.66 4.34 9.86
CA ASN A 181 -16.26 3.99 8.57
C ASN A 181 -17.79 4.22 8.55
N ALA A 182 -18.50 3.87 9.62
CA ALA A 182 -19.93 4.08 9.73
C ALA A 182 -20.31 5.57 9.68
N VAL A 183 -19.55 6.43 10.37
CA VAL A 183 -19.75 7.89 10.33
C VAL A 183 -19.54 8.43 8.92
N ILE A 184 -18.43 8.07 8.25
CA ILE A 184 -18.13 8.55 6.90
C ILE A 184 -19.17 8.05 5.89
N ALA A 185 -19.60 6.79 5.97
CA ALA A 185 -20.64 6.25 5.11
C ALA A 185 -21.97 7.01 5.26
N GLY A 186 -22.37 7.35 6.49
CA GLY A 186 -23.55 8.18 6.74
C GLY A 186 -23.44 9.57 6.12
N LEU A 187 -22.27 10.21 6.23
CA LEU A 187 -22.04 11.53 5.62
C LEU A 187 -22.05 11.49 4.10
N ILE A 188 -21.49 10.44 3.47
CA ILE A 188 -21.54 10.24 2.02
C ILE A 188 -22.99 10.21 1.52
N VAL A 189 -23.87 9.47 2.20
CA VAL A 189 -25.29 9.40 1.83
C VAL A 189 -25.97 10.77 2.00
N LEU A 190 -25.67 11.50 3.07
CA LEU A 190 -26.24 12.84 3.31
C LEU A 190 -25.84 13.84 2.22
N GLU A 191 -24.59 13.87 1.78
CA GLU A 191 -24.17 14.72 0.67
C GLU A 191 -24.74 14.22 -0.67
N GLY A 192 -24.82 12.90 -0.87
CA GLY A 192 -25.48 12.31 -2.04
C GLY A 192 -26.93 12.75 -2.21
N LEU A 193 -27.71 12.82 -1.13
CA LEU A 193 -29.08 13.32 -1.15
C LEU A 193 -29.17 14.80 -1.57
N LYS A 194 -28.19 15.63 -1.17
CA LYS A 194 -28.14 17.03 -1.60
C LYS A 194 -27.88 17.14 -3.10
N ILE A 195 -26.94 16.35 -3.62
CA ILE A 195 -26.62 16.28 -5.05
C ILE A 195 -27.86 15.86 -5.85
N LEU A 196 -28.54 14.78 -5.43
CA LEU A 196 -29.76 14.28 -6.08
C LEU A 196 -30.92 15.28 -6.02
N SER A 197 -30.94 16.16 -5.01
CA SER A 197 -31.93 17.22 -4.87
C SER A 197 -31.58 18.51 -5.63
N GLY A 198 -30.48 18.52 -6.40
CA GLY A 198 -29.99 19.72 -7.11
C GLY A 198 -29.38 20.80 -6.21
N LYS A 199 -29.12 20.50 -4.93
CA LYS A 199 -28.59 21.43 -3.92
C LYS A 199 -27.07 21.34 -3.80
N ILE A 200 -26.38 21.45 -4.93
CA ILE A 200 -24.92 21.29 -5.03
C ILE A 200 -24.19 22.39 -4.24
N ASP A 201 -24.75 23.59 -4.23
CA ASP A 201 -24.26 24.75 -3.47
C ASP A 201 -24.22 24.52 -1.95
N GLN A 202 -25.00 23.56 -1.44
CA GLN A 202 -25.04 23.16 -0.02
C GLN A 202 -24.07 22.03 0.32
N CYS A 203 -23.39 21.48 -0.70
CA CYS A 203 -22.46 20.38 -0.51
C CYS A 203 -21.14 20.86 0.10
N ARG A 204 -20.54 20.03 0.95
CA ARG A 204 -19.32 20.38 1.68
C ARG A 204 -18.38 19.18 1.78
N THR A 205 -17.07 19.44 1.77
CA THR A 205 -16.06 18.46 2.21
C THR A 205 -16.09 18.42 3.73
N ILE A 206 -16.33 17.26 4.35
CA ILE A 206 -16.44 17.15 5.81
C ILE A 206 -15.26 16.34 6.36
N PHE A 207 -14.54 16.97 7.30
CA PHE A 207 -13.44 16.34 8.02
C PHE A 207 -13.92 15.83 9.37
N LEU A 208 -13.64 14.56 9.66
CA LEU A 208 -13.82 13.96 10.99
C LEU A 208 -12.51 14.05 11.75
N ASN A 209 -12.49 14.83 12.83
CA ASN A 209 -11.35 14.94 13.73
C ASN A 209 -11.44 13.94 14.88
N LYS A 210 -10.28 13.59 15.45
CA LYS A 210 -10.22 12.80 16.70
C LYS A 210 -10.69 13.58 17.93
N GLN A 211 -10.35 14.87 17.98
CA GLN A 211 -10.74 15.78 19.04
C GLN A 211 -11.39 17.03 18.43
N PRO A 212 -12.31 17.69 19.15
CA PRO A 212 -12.88 18.94 18.68
C PRO A 212 -11.78 19.97 18.42
N ASN A 213 -11.91 20.71 17.31
CA ASN A 213 -11.02 21.83 17.02
C ASN A 213 -11.23 22.98 18.04
N PRO A 214 -10.44 24.08 18.01
CA PRO A 214 -10.63 25.22 18.92
C PRO A 214 -12.03 25.85 18.88
N ARG A 215 -12.80 25.61 17.80
CA ARG A 215 -14.20 26.03 17.64
C ARG A 215 -15.21 24.99 18.13
N LYS A 216 -14.76 23.99 18.89
CA LYS A 216 -15.56 22.88 19.44
C LYS A 216 -16.26 22.02 18.38
N LYS A 217 -15.72 21.96 17.15
CA LYS A 217 -16.27 21.12 16.07
C LYS A 217 -15.46 19.84 15.91
N LEU A 218 -16.15 18.71 16.03
CA LEU A 218 -15.61 17.37 15.73
C LEU A 218 -15.72 17.04 14.23
N LEU A 219 -16.88 17.33 13.65
CA LEU A 219 -17.13 17.33 12.22
C LEU A 219 -16.94 18.75 11.69
N VAL A 220 -15.99 18.93 10.78
CA VAL A 220 -15.63 20.25 10.23
C VAL A 220 -16.04 20.29 8.76
N PRO A 221 -17.17 20.94 8.42
CA PRO A 221 -17.54 21.17 7.03
C PRO A 221 -16.72 22.32 6.45
N CYS A 222 -16.15 22.09 5.27
CA CYS A 222 -15.39 23.04 4.46
C CYS A 222 -16.10 23.25 3.12
N ALA A 223 -15.98 24.46 2.57
CA ALA A 223 -16.48 24.74 1.22
C ALA A 223 -15.79 23.83 0.20
N LEU A 224 -16.45 23.59 -0.93
CA LEU A 224 -15.86 22.85 -2.03
C LEU A 224 -14.95 23.79 -2.81
N ASP A 225 -13.72 23.35 -3.05
CA ASP A 225 -12.75 24.12 -3.82
C ASP A 225 -13.00 23.94 -5.33
N PRO A 226 -12.84 25.00 -6.14
CA PRO A 226 -13.03 24.94 -7.58
C PRO A 226 -11.91 24.15 -8.29
N PRO A 227 -12.09 23.74 -9.56
CA PRO A 227 -11.05 23.07 -10.33
C PRO A 227 -9.73 23.86 -10.33
N ASN A 228 -8.62 23.19 -10.03
CA ASN A 228 -7.30 23.79 -10.11
C ASN A 228 -6.91 24.01 -11.60
N PRO A 229 -6.66 25.26 -12.04
CA PRO A 229 -6.28 25.55 -13.43
C PRO A 229 -4.97 24.86 -13.86
N ASN A 230 -4.08 24.56 -12.91
CA ASN A 230 -2.80 23.90 -13.16
C ASN A 230 -2.87 22.37 -13.01
N CYS A 231 -4.07 21.79 -12.90
CA CYS A 231 -4.21 20.34 -12.77
C CYS A 231 -3.85 19.64 -14.08
N TYR A 232 -2.93 18.66 -14.02
CA TYR A 232 -2.55 17.85 -15.18
C TYR A 232 -3.60 16.81 -15.61
N VAL A 233 -4.78 16.82 -14.99
CA VAL A 233 -5.87 15.87 -15.28
C VAL A 233 -7.14 16.58 -15.73
N CYS A 234 -7.70 17.48 -14.92
CA CYS A 234 -9.01 18.10 -15.20
C CYS A 234 -8.94 19.52 -15.79
N ALA A 235 -7.75 20.06 -16.06
CA ALA A 235 -7.63 21.30 -16.81
C ALA A 235 -8.11 21.09 -18.26
N SER A 236 -8.49 22.18 -18.94
CA SER A 236 -8.97 22.12 -20.33
C SER A 236 -7.92 21.64 -21.33
N LYS A 237 -6.64 21.96 -21.07
CA LYS A 237 -5.47 21.48 -21.81
C LYS A 237 -4.38 21.11 -20.81
N PRO A 238 -4.39 19.87 -20.28
CA PRO A 238 -3.43 19.46 -19.27
C PRO A 238 -2.05 19.24 -19.91
N GLU A 239 -1.04 19.91 -19.37
CA GLU A 239 0.35 19.80 -19.82
C GLU A 239 1.28 19.57 -18.64
N VAL A 240 2.34 18.78 -18.86
CA VAL A 240 3.36 18.48 -17.86
C VAL A 240 4.75 18.54 -18.48
N THR A 241 5.74 18.90 -17.68
CA THR A 241 7.15 18.90 -18.10
C THR A 241 7.94 17.84 -17.33
N VAL A 242 8.56 16.92 -18.05
CA VAL A 242 9.39 15.84 -17.48
C VAL A 242 10.86 16.09 -17.80
N ARG A 243 11.72 16.08 -16.79
CA ARG A 243 13.17 16.16 -16.95
C ARG A 243 13.78 14.76 -16.89
N LEU A 244 14.44 14.34 -17.96
CA LEU A 244 15.10 13.04 -18.06
C LEU A 244 16.33 13.09 -18.97
N ASN A 245 17.13 12.02 -18.97
CA ASN A 245 18.23 11.86 -19.93
C ASN A 245 17.78 11.00 -21.11
N VAL A 246 17.58 11.63 -22.26
CA VAL A 246 17.09 10.99 -23.48
C VAL A 246 18.01 9.91 -24.06
N HIS A 247 19.28 9.87 -23.65
CA HIS A 247 20.25 8.86 -24.08
C HIS A 247 20.29 7.63 -23.17
N LYS A 248 19.64 7.71 -22.00
CA LYS A 248 19.61 6.63 -20.99
C LYS A 248 18.22 6.02 -20.81
N VAL A 249 17.17 6.82 -21.00
CA VAL A 249 15.80 6.36 -20.82
C VAL A 249 15.34 5.62 -22.06
N THR A 250 14.85 4.40 -21.88
CA THR A 250 14.26 3.57 -22.93
C THR A 250 12.76 3.85 -23.06
N VAL A 251 12.16 3.48 -24.20
CA VAL A 251 10.71 3.54 -24.41
C VAL A 251 9.95 2.74 -23.34
N LEU A 252 10.43 1.54 -23.00
CA LEU A 252 9.86 0.75 -21.91
C LEU A 252 9.88 1.48 -20.56
N THR A 253 10.98 2.19 -20.25
CA THR A 253 11.08 2.99 -19.02
C THR A 253 10.09 4.17 -19.03
N LEU A 254 9.90 4.80 -20.19
CA LEU A 254 8.91 5.85 -20.39
C LEU A 254 7.49 5.29 -20.18
N GLN A 255 7.16 4.17 -20.82
CA GLN A 255 5.86 3.51 -20.71
C GLN A 255 5.54 3.12 -19.26
N ASP A 256 6.38 2.28 -18.65
CA ASP A 256 6.04 1.66 -17.38
C ASP A 256 6.19 2.62 -16.20
N LYS A 257 7.32 3.32 -16.11
CA LYS A 257 7.63 4.12 -14.90
C LYS A 257 7.11 5.54 -14.95
N ILE A 258 6.95 6.11 -16.14
CA ILE A 258 6.51 7.50 -16.29
C ILE A 258 5.03 7.54 -16.62
N VAL A 259 4.60 6.90 -17.71
CA VAL A 259 3.23 7.03 -18.19
C VAL A 259 2.26 6.18 -17.35
N LYS A 260 2.57 4.90 -17.12
CA LYS A 260 1.71 4.00 -16.33
C LYS A 260 1.85 4.25 -14.83
N GLU A 261 3.06 4.19 -14.28
CA GLU A 261 3.27 4.33 -12.82
C GLU A 261 3.08 5.77 -12.32
N LYS A 262 3.71 6.77 -12.96
CA LYS A 262 3.70 8.15 -12.45
C LYS A 262 2.45 8.93 -12.86
N PHE A 263 1.93 8.74 -14.07
CA PHE A 263 0.72 9.40 -14.56
C PHE A 263 -0.55 8.52 -14.46
N ALA A 264 -0.45 7.31 -13.92
CA ALA A 264 -1.57 6.42 -13.66
C ALA A 264 -2.42 6.06 -14.90
N MET A 265 -1.79 6.03 -16.09
CA MET A 265 -2.46 5.54 -17.30
C MET A 265 -2.49 4.01 -17.32
N VAL A 266 -3.61 3.44 -17.78
CA VAL A 266 -3.79 1.98 -17.84
C VAL A 266 -3.20 1.40 -19.12
N ALA A 267 -3.65 1.91 -20.26
CA ALA A 267 -3.22 1.50 -21.59
C ALA A 267 -2.91 2.77 -22.40
N PRO A 268 -1.67 3.28 -22.34
CA PRO A 268 -1.32 4.55 -22.98
C PRO A 268 -0.88 4.38 -24.43
N ASP A 269 -1.36 5.27 -25.29
CA ASP A 269 -0.79 5.52 -26.62
C ASP A 269 0.03 6.81 -26.57
N VAL A 270 1.28 6.77 -27.06
CA VAL A 270 2.20 7.92 -27.00
C VAL A 270 2.80 8.17 -28.38
N GLN A 271 2.63 9.40 -28.85
CA GLN A 271 3.19 9.89 -30.12
C GLN A 271 4.01 11.17 -29.92
N ILE A 272 4.89 11.46 -30.87
CA ILE A 272 5.65 12.71 -30.92
C ILE A 272 4.85 13.75 -31.73
N GLU A 273 4.75 14.97 -31.20
CA GLU A 273 4.18 16.11 -31.92
C GLU A 273 5.20 16.70 -32.91
N ASP A 274 5.47 15.96 -33.98
CA ASP A 274 6.37 16.36 -35.09
C ASP A 274 5.62 16.65 -36.40
N GLY A 275 4.29 16.62 -36.37
CA GLY A 275 3.42 16.76 -37.55
C GLY A 275 3.31 15.50 -38.41
N LYS A 276 4.09 14.45 -38.15
CA LYS A 276 3.98 13.12 -38.78
C LYS A 276 3.22 12.13 -37.92
N GLY A 277 3.20 12.35 -36.61
CA GLY A 277 2.54 11.46 -35.66
C GLY A 277 3.37 10.20 -35.40
N THR A 278 4.68 10.35 -35.21
CA THR A 278 5.57 9.22 -34.92
C THR A 278 5.13 8.52 -33.62
N ILE A 279 4.72 7.26 -33.71
CA ILE A 279 4.25 6.45 -32.59
C ILE A 279 5.45 5.89 -31.82
N LEU A 280 5.42 6.02 -30.49
CA LEU A 280 6.41 5.46 -29.57
C LEU A 280 5.86 4.28 -28.78
N ILE A 281 4.61 4.37 -28.33
CA ILE A 281 3.95 3.37 -27.50
C ILE A 281 2.54 3.19 -28.04
N SER A 282 2.15 1.93 -28.26
CA SER A 282 0.78 1.52 -28.59
C SER A 282 0.20 0.70 -27.45
N SER A 283 -1.11 0.86 -27.25
CA SER A 283 -1.91 0.04 -26.34
C SER A 283 -2.26 -1.33 -26.94
N GLU A 284 -2.10 -1.53 -28.25
CA GLU A 284 -2.31 -2.81 -28.92
C GLU A 284 -1.07 -3.71 -28.78
N GLU A 285 -1.28 -4.94 -28.32
CA GLU A 285 -0.21 -5.95 -28.15
C GLU A 285 0.45 -6.27 -29.50
N GLY A 286 1.79 -6.31 -29.52
CA GLY A 286 2.57 -6.63 -30.72
C GLY A 286 2.87 -5.47 -31.67
N GLU A 287 2.36 -4.26 -31.46
CA GLU A 287 2.65 -3.12 -32.35
C GLU A 287 3.96 -2.37 -32.02
N THR A 288 4.35 -2.34 -30.74
CA THR A 288 5.48 -1.51 -30.25
C THR A 288 6.42 -2.25 -29.29
N GLU A 289 6.49 -3.58 -29.39
CA GLU A 289 7.37 -4.44 -28.57
C GLU A 289 8.87 -4.31 -28.88
#